data_AF-A0A8T7LUB5-F1
#
_entry.id   AF-A0A8T7LUB5-F1
#
_cell.length_a   1.000
_cell.length_b   1.000
_cell.length_c   1.000
_cell.angle_alpha   90.00
_cell.angle_beta   90.00
_cell.angle_gamma   90.00
#
_symmetry.space_group_name_H-M   'P 1'
#
loop_
_entity.id
_entity.type
_entity.pdbx_description
1 polymer ?
#
loop_
_entity_poly.entity_id
_entity_poly.type
_entity_poly.pdbx_seq_one_letter_code
_entity_poly.pdbx_strand_id
1 'polypeptide(L)'
;MLLNSINKGVATGVLREEHEAILKVMGFFDKALDRLEATKPVPLDFLEGIVEFFSLFADRCHHTKEEEVLFPMMESFGIPRENGPIGVMLNEHTLGRDYVRQIGEGVARLQSGDNSGNALLITAGTSYSRLLREHILKENQVLFMLADNVLDATIQAKALAQFEKLEVEKMGEGTHERLHARIDIMEQQASNW
;
A
#
# COMPACT_ATOMS: atom_id res chain seq x y z
N MET A 1 2.14 -9.53 -19.75
CA MET A 1 1.44 -8.41 -20.41
C MET A 1 0.96 -7.51 -19.29
N LEU A 2 1.86 -6.69 -18.78
CA LEU A 2 1.57 -5.77 -17.69
C LEU A 2 0.49 -4.80 -18.19
N LEU A 3 -0.63 -4.75 -17.48
CA LEU A 3 -1.57 -3.64 -17.52
C LEU A 3 -2.47 -3.47 -18.77
N ASN A 4 -3.00 -4.54 -19.36
CA ASN A 4 -4.13 -4.44 -20.31
C ASN A 4 -5.48 -4.31 -19.58
N SER A 5 -5.84 -3.09 -19.20
CA SER A 5 -7.21 -2.70 -18.81
C SER A 5 -7.40 -1.20 -19.05
N ILE A 6 -7.77 -0.89 -20.29
CA ILE A 6 -8.66 0.15 -20.80
C ILE A 6 -9.32 1.08 -19.73
N ASN A 7 -8.55 1.99 -19.09
CA ASN A 7 -8.97 3.36 -18.69
C ASN A 7 -7.82 4.26 -18.16
N LYS A 8 -6.57 4.03 -18.57
CA LYS A 8 -5.34 4.55 -17.92
C LYS A 8 -4.89 5.92 -18.43
N GLY A 9 -5.76 6.92 -18.36
CA GLY A 9 -5.49 8.22 -18.96
C GLY A 9 -4.25 8.96 -18.42
N VAL A 10 -3.86 8.71 -17.17
CA VAL A 10 -2.78 9.43 -16.43
C VAL A 10 -2.15 8.55 -15.35
N ALA A 11 -0.95 8.91 -14.87
CA ALA A 11 -0.18 8.13 -13.88
C ALA A 11 -0.90 7.99 -12.53
N THR A 12 -1.56 9.05 -12.08
CA THR A 12 -2.38 9.03 -10.87
C THR A 12 -3.59 8.08 -10.99
N GLY A 13 -4.00 7.71 -12.21
CA GLY A 13 -5.04 6.70 -12.42
C GLY A 13 -4.58 5.31 -11.98
N VAL A 14 -3.34 4.94 -12.31
CA VAL A 14 -2.73 3.67 -11.87
C VAL A 14 -2.61 3.62 -10.35
N LEU A 15 -2.15 4.70 -9.72
CA LEU A 15 -2.03 4.76 -8.25
C LEU A 15 -3.40 4.64 -7.55
N ARG A 16 -4.47 5.22 -8.13
CA ARG A 16 -5.84 5.03 -7.62
C ARG A 16 -6.33 3.58 -7.73
N GLU A 17 -6.01 2.88 -8.82
CA GLU A 17 -6.32 1.44 -8.94
C GLU A 17 -5.56 0.61 -7.89
N GLU A 18 -4.29 0.94 -7.62
CA GLU A 18 -3.51 0.30 -6.56
C GLU A 18 -4.08 0.58 -5.17
N HIS A 19 -4.57 1.81 -4.93
CA HIS A 19 -5.30 2.14 -3.70
C HIS A 19 -6.53 1.26 -3.49
N GLU A 20 -7.28 0.93 -4.54
CA GLU A 20 -8.43 0.02 -4.42
C GLU A 20 -8.00 -1.37 -3.94
N ALA A 21 -6.91 -1.91 -4.50
CA ALA A 21 -6.34 -3.19 -4.07
C ALA A 21 -5.86 -3.14 -2.60
N ILE A 22 -5.15 -2.07 -2.23
CA ILE A 22 -4.66 -1.85 -0.86
C ILE A 22 -5.83 -1.75 0.13
N LEU A 23 -6.87 -0.99 -0.20
CA LEU A 23 -8.06 -0.84 0.65
C LEU A 23 -8.84 -2.15 0.80
N LYS A 24 -8.88 -2.99 -0.26
CA LYS A 24 -9.48 -4.33 -0.22
C LYS A 24 -8.73 -5.24 0.77
N VAL A 25 -7.41 -5.35 0.65
CA VAL A 25 -6.60 -6.16 1.59
C VAL A 25 -6.68 -5.61 3.01
N MET A 26 -6.70 -4.28 3.18
CA MET A 26 -6.91 -3.66 4.49
C MET A 26 -8.23 -4.10 5.13
N GLY A 27 -9.32 -4.21 4.36
CA GLY A 27 -10.59 -4.71 4.87
C GLY A 27 -10.52 -6.17 5.35
N PHE A 28 -9.70 -7.02 4.73
CA PHE A 28 -9.47 -8.38 5.21
C PHE A 28 -8.63 -8.40 6.48
N PHE A 29 -7.64 -7.50 6.55
CA PHE A 29 -6.83 -7.35 7.75
C PHE A 29 -7.65 -6.85 8.94
N ASP A 30 -8.53 -5.85 8.75
CA ASP A 30 -9.45 -5.36 9.79
C ASP A 30 -10.28 -6.52 10.39
N LYS A 31 -10.82 -7.42 9.55
CA LYS A 31 -11.52 -8.62 10.02
C LYS A 31 -10.62 -9.57 10.82
N ALA A 32 -9.35 -9.71 10.45
CA ALA A 32 -8.40 -10.50 11.22
C ALA A 32 -8.15 -9.87 12.59
N LEU A 33 -8.01 -8.53 12.66
CA LEU A 33 -7.84 -7.81 13.92
C LEU A 33 -9.06 -8.00 14.85
N ASP A 34 -10.28 -7.87 14.33
CA ASP A 34 -11.53 -8.12 15.08
C ASP A 34 -11.56 -9.53 15.69
N ARG A 35 -11.05 -10.52 14.95
CA ARG A 35 -10.94 -11.90 15.44
C ARG A 35 -9.92 -12.03 16.55
N LEU A 36 -8.73 -11.44 16.39
CA LEU A 36 -7.69 -11.46 17.40
C LEU A 36 -8.19 -10.79 18.69
N GLU A 37 -8.90 -9.66 18.59
CA GLU A 37 -9.56 -9.01 19.72
C GLU A 37 -10.60 -9.92 20.40
N ALA A 38 -11.39 -10.64 19.60
CA ALA A 38 -12.34 -11.64 20.09
C ALA A 38 -11.69 -12.96 20.57
N THR A 39 -10.35 -13.04 20.64
CA THR A 39 -9.58 -14.25 20.98
C THR A 39 -9.94 -15.45 20.09
N LYS A 40 -10.33 -15.19 18.83
CA LYS A 40 -10.58 -16.20 17.82
C LYS A 40 -9.31 -16.46 17.01
N PRO A 41 -9.07 -17.70 16.55
CA PRO A 41 -7.89 -18.00 15.75
C PRO A 41 -7.94 -17.28 14.40
N VAL A 42 -6.77 -16.81 13.98
CA VAL A 42 -6.44 -16.34 12.63
C VAL A 42 -5.27 -17.21 12.13
N PRO A 43 -5.36 -17.79 10.92
CA PRO A 43 -4.26 -18.56 10.33
C PRO A 43 -2.97 -17.72 10.19
N LEU A 44 -1.82 -18.31 10.52
CA LEU A 44 -0.52 -17.61 10.43
C LEU A 44 -0.15 -17.26 8.98
N ASP A 45 -0.46 -18.14 8.03
CA ASP A 45 -0.22 -17.92 6.59
C ASP A 45 -0.98 -16.70 6.03
N PHE A 46 -2.17 -16.41 6.59
CA PHE A 46 -2.91 -15.20 6.30
C PHE A 46 -2.15 -13.96 6.81
N LEU A 47 -1.72 -13.97 8.07
CA LEU A 47 -1.00 -12.85 8.68
C LEU A 47 0.36 -12.59 8.01
N GLU A 48 1.09 -13.65 7.65
CA GLU A 48 2.31 -13.56 6.83
C GLU A 48 2.03 -12.94 5.46
N GLY A 49 0.91 -13.32 4.85
CA GLY A 49 0.47 -12.74 3.59
C GLY A 49 0.18 -11.25 3.70
N ILE A 50 -0.45 -10.80 4.79
CA ILE A 50 -0.71 -9.38 5.04
C ILE A 50 0.61 -8.60 5.11
N VAL A 51 1.59 -9.10 5.87
CA VAL A 51 2.91 -8.47 5.99
C VAL A 51 3.62 -8.42 4.64
N GLU A 52 3.60 -9.50 3.88
CA GLU A 52 4.17 -9.54 2.52
C GLU A 52 3.47 -8.53 1.61
N PHE A 53 2.14 -8.49 1.59
CA PHE A 53 1.38 -7.60 0.73
C PHE A 53 1.67 -6.13 1.03
N PHE A 54 1.64 -5.71 2.29
CA PHE A 54 1.93 -4.32 2.64
C PHE A 54 3.40 -3.95 2.40
N SER A 55 4.34 -4.86 2.69
CA SER A 55 5.77 -4.60 2.48
C SER A 55 6.15 -4.54 1.00
N LEU A 56 5.53 -5.36 0.16
CA LEU A 56 5.85 -5.42 -1.26
C LEU A 56 4.93 -4.52 -2.08
N PHE A 57 3.61 -4.73 -2.03
CA PHE A 57 2.67 -4.00 -2.90
C PHE A 57 2.50 -2.54 -2.46
N ALA A 58 2.14 -2.29 -1.19
CA ALA A 58 1.89 -0.91 -0.75
C ALA A 58 3.18 -0.08 -0.72
N ASP A 59 4.31 -0.65 -0.27
CA ASP A 59 5.56 0.11 -0.12
C ASP A 59 6.49 0.00 -1.35
N ARG A 60 7.04 -1.19 -1.63
CA ARG A 60 8.05 -1.36 -2.70
C ARG A 60 7.51 -1.16 -4.12
N CYS A 61 6.21 -1.32 -4.33
CA CYS A 61 5.58 -1.06 -5.63
C CYS A 61 4.97 0.35 -5.62
N HIS A 62 3.94 0.56 -4.81
CA HIS A 62 3.12 1.77 -4.86
C HIS A 62 3.84 3.02 -4.33
N HIS A 63 4.27 3.06 -3.05
CA HIS A 63 4.99 4.24 -2.53
C HIS A 63 6.28 4.52 -3.31
N THR A 64 6.95 3.50 -3.84
CA THR A 64 8.18 3.69 -4.63
C THR A 64 7.90 4.45 -5.94
N LYS A 65 6.77 4.21 -6.60
CA LYS A 65 6.30 5.00 -7.75
C LYS A 65 6.07 6.46 -7.37
N GLU A 66 5.55 6.69 -6.18
CA GLU A 66 5.31 8.04 -5.69
C GLU A 66 6.61 8.76 -5.33
N GLU A 67 7.42 8.15 -4.46
CA GLU A 67 8.63 8.74 -3.92
C GLU A 67 9.75 8.94 -4.96
N GLU A 68 9.87 8.04 -5.94
CA GLU A 68 10.95 8.08 -6.95
C GLU A 68 10.53 8.69 -8.29
N VAL A 69 9.22 8.81 -8.57
CA VAL A 69 8.73 9.29 -9.87
C VAL A 69 7.72 10.41 -9.73
N LEU A 70 6.54 10.17 -9.12
CA LEU A 70 5.48 11.18 -9.11
C LEU A 70 5.86 12.43 -8.31
N PHE A 71 6.33 12.28 -7.07
CA PHE A 71 6.67 13.42 -6.21
C PHE A 71 7.84 14.24 -6.76
N PRO A 72 8.95 13.66 -7.25
CA PRO A 72 10.00 14.43 -7.92
C PRO A 72 9.52 15.17 -9.16
N MET A 73 8.59 14.58 -9.94
CA MET A 73 7.98 15.30 -11.06
C MET A 73 7.16 16.48 -10.56
N MET A 74 6.25 16.28 -9.62
CA MET A 74 5.44 17.36 -9.03
C MET A 74 6.32 18.49 -8.45
N GLU A 75 7.45 18.13 -7.83
CA GLU A 75 8.45 19.09 -7.34
C GLU A 75 9.05 19.93 -8.46
N SER A 76 9.43 19.32 -9.58
CA SER A 76 9.94 20.03 -10.75
C SER A 76 8.90 20.97 -11.39
N PHE A 77 7.61 20.77 -11.09
CA PHE A 77 6.50 21.62 -11.53
C PHE A 77 5.94 22.51 -10.41
N GLY A 78 6.71 22.74 -9.35
CA GLY A 78 6.46 23.80 -8.36
C GLY A 78 5.67 23.39 -7.13
N ILE A 79 5.38 22.09 -6.93
CA ILE A 79 4.82 21.60 -5.66
C ILE A 79 5.96 21.34 -4.68
N PRO A 80 6.06 22.07 -3.56
CA PRO A 80 7.21 21.94 -2.67
C PRO A 80 7.27 20.55 -2.01
N ARG A 81 8.46 19.95 -2.00
CA ARG A 81 8.73 18.65 -1.37
C ARG A 81 8.55 18.72 0.15
N GLU A 82 9.04 19.77 0.78
CA GLU A 82 8.94 20.01 2.22
C GLU A 82 7.87 21.06 2.52
N ASN A 83 7.32 21.04 3.75
CA ASN A 83 6.34 22.02 4.23
C ASN A 83 5.10 22.15 3.31
N GLY A 84 4.70 21.03 2.69
CA GLY A 84 3.60 20.93 1.74
C GLY A 84 3.00 19.52 1.70
N PRO A 85 2.06 19.25 0.78
CA PRO A 85 1.34 17.97 0.76
C PRO A 85 2.25 16.76 0.50
N ILE A 86 3.30 16.92 -0.33
CA ILE A 86 4.33 15.86 -0.54
C ILE A 86 5.03 15.52 0.78
N GLY A 87 5.45 16.52 1.55
CA GLY A 87 6.15 16.31 2.82
C GLY A 87 5.29 15.58 3.85
N VAL A 88 3.98 15.82 3.86
CA VAL A 88 3.04 15.07 4.70
C VAL A 88 3.00 13.59 4.27
N MET A 89 2.90 13.31 2.97
CA MET A 89 2.86 11.91 2.48
C MET A 89 4.15 11.16 2.81
N LEU A 90 5.32 11.77 2.59
CA LEU A 90 6.62 11.16 2.92
C LEU A 90 6.77 10.81 4.41
N ASN A 91 6.27 11.68 5.29
CA ASN A 91 6.26 11.40 6.73
C ASN A 91 5.34 10.22 7.05
N GLU A 92 4.18 10.14 6.41
CA GLU A 92 3.23 9.06 6.62
C GLU A 92 3.68 7.73 6.02
N HIS A 93 4.37 7.72 4.89
CA HIS A 93 5.03 6.51 4.38
C HIS A 93 6.03 5.97 5.40
N THR A 94 6.81 6.87 6.03
CA THR A 94 7.78 6.50 7.06
C THR A 94 7.08 5.90 8.28
N LEU A 95 6.00 6.51 8.76
CA LEU A 95 5.20 5.99 9.87
C LEU A 95 4.51 4.66 9.50
N GLY A 96 4.00 4.54 8.28
CA GLY A 96 3.39 3.33 7.74
C GLY A 96 4.36 2.16 7.71
N ARG A 97 5.59 2.38 7.22
CA ARG A 97 6.67 1.38 7.24
C ARG A 97 6.99 0.92 8.66
N ASP A 98 6.97 1.84 9.64
CA ASP A 98 7.19 1.47 11.05
C ASP A 98 6.07 0.56 11.58
N TYR A 99 4.80 0.85 11.28
CA TYR A 99 3.71 -0.02 11.68
C TYR A 99 3.76 -1.38 10.98
N VAL A 100 4.09 -1.46 9.68
CA VAL A 100 4.24 -2.74 8.96
C VAL A 100 5.35 -3.59 9.59
N ARG A 101 6.47 -2.98 10.00
CA ARG A 101 7.52 -3.66 10.76
C ARG A 101 7.00 -4.24 12.07
N GLN A 102 6.25 -3.45 12.86
CA GLN A 102 5.66 -3.90 14.12
C GLN A 102 4.63 -5.03 13.92
N ILE A 103 3.82 -4.96 12.85
CA ILE A 103 2.90 -6.05 12.47
C ILE A 103 3.70 -7.32 12.20
N GLY A 104 4.77 -7.24 11.40
CA GLY A 104 5.67 -8.37 11.15
C GLY A 104 6.29 -8.96 12.41
N GLU A 105 6.71 -8.12 13.36
CA GLU A 105 7.20 -8.57 14.67
C GLU A 105 6.11 -9.29 15.47
N GLY A 106 4.87 -8.81 15.41
CA GLY A 106 3.72 -9.47 16.01
C GLY A 106 3.49 -10.88 15.44
N VAL A 107 3.56 -11.02 14.11
CA VAL A 107 3.48 -12.33 13.45
C VAL A 107 4.62 -13.26 13.89
N ALA A 108 5.85 -12.77 13.93
CA ALA A 108 7.01 -13.56 14.35
C ALA A 108 6.92 -14.05 15.81
N ARG A 109 6.34 -13.25 16.71
CA ARG A 109 6.07 -13.68 18.09
C ARG A 109 5.04 -14.81 18.14
N LEU A 110 3.94 -14.70 17.40
CA LEU A 110 2.95 -15.77 17.33
C LEU A 110 3.54 -17.07 16.77
N GLN A 111 4.38 -17.00 15.73
CA GLN A 111 5.09 -18.15 15.18
C GLN A 111 5.98 -18.86 16.22
N SER A 112 6.58 -18.10 17.15
CA SER A 112 7.41 -18.67 18.23
C SER A 112 6.62 -19.09 19.48
N GLY A 113 5.29 -18.98 19.45
CA GLY A 113 4.41 -19.33 20.57
C GLY A 113 4.27 -18.24 21.64
N ASP A 114 4.79 -17.04 21.40
CA ASP A 114 4.61 -15.88 22.27
C ASP A 114 3.27 -15.18 21.96
N ASN A 115 2.29 -15.39 22.84
CA ASN A 115 0.96 -14.80 22.74
C ASN A 115 0.96 -13.26 22.86
N SER A 116 2.05 -12.62 23.28
CA SER A 116 2.17 -11.15 23.27
C SER A 116 2.08 -10.57 21.84
N GLY A 117 2.33 -11.40 20.81
CA GLY A 117 2.16 -11.03 19.40
C GLY A 117 0.76 -10.53 19.06
N ASN A 118 -0.29 -11.05 19.70
CA ASN A 118 -1.68 -10.61 19.45
C ASN A 118 -1.89 -9.13 19.80
N ALA A 119 -1.42 -8.70 20.98
CA ALA A 119 -1.60 -7.32 21.42
C ALA A 119 -0.84 -6.33 20.52
N LEU A 120 0.35 -6.73 20.04
CA LEU A 120 1.13 -5.94 19.10
C LEU A 120 0.45 -5.84 17.73
N LEU A 121 -0.07 -6.96 17.20
CA LEU A 121 -0.83 -6.99 15.93
C LEU A 121 -2.06 -6.08 15.98
N ILE A 122 -2.84 -6.14 17.06
CA ILE A 122 -4.03 -5.30 17.23
C ILE A 122 -3.63 -3.83 17.28
N THR A 123 -2.65 -3.47 18.13
CA THR A 123 -2.25 -2.06 18.31
C THR A 123 -1.65 -1.46 17.04
N ALA A 124 -0.67 -2.13 16.45
CA ALA A 124 0.01 -1.66 15.25
C ALA A 124 -0.91 -1.75 14.02
N GLY A 125 -1.69 -2.82 13.90
CA GLY A 125 -2.61 -3.04 12.80
C GLY A 125 -3.72 -2.00 12.74
N THR A 126 -4.39 -1.72 13.86
CA THR A 126 -5.44 -0.70 13.92
C THR A 126 -4.87 0.70 13.65
N SER A 127 -3.65 0.97 14.12
CA SER A 127 -2.97 2.25 13.84
C SER A 127 -2.61 2.39 12.36
N TYR A 128 -2.11 1.33 11.74
CA TYR A 128 -1.79 1.29 10.31
C TYR A 128 -3.03 1.43 9.43
N SER A 129 -4.11 0.71 9.75
CA SER A 129 -5.38 0.77 9.01
C SER A 129 -5.94 2.18 9.00
N ARG A 130 -5.99 2.85 10.16
CA ARG A 130 -6.42 4.24 10.26
C ARG A 130 -5.52 5.18 9.46
N LEU A 131 -4.20 5.09 9.66
CA LEU A 131 -3.23 5.93 8.96
C LEU A 131 -3.39 5.80 7.44
N LEU A 132 -3.40 4.57 6.92
CA LEU A 132 -3.37 4.34 5.48
C LEU A 132 -4.69 4.77 4.81
N ARG A 133 -5.84 4.62 5.48
CA ARG A 133 -7.11 5.12 4.96
C ARG A 133 -7.15 6.65 4.89
N GLU A 134 -6.67 7.33 5.93
CA GLU A 134 -6.54 8.79 5.94
C GLU A 134 -5.52 9.28 4.88
N HIS A 135 -4.42 8.55 4.72
CA HIS A 135 -3.38 8.78 3.73
C HIS A 135 -3.92 8.73 2.30
N ILE A 136 -4.50 7.59 1.92
CA ILE A 136 -5.10 7.36 0.59
C ILE A 136 -6.18 8.41 0.27
N LEU A 137 -6.95 8.85 1.27
CA LEU A 137 -7.94 9.91 1.10
C LEU A 137 -7.29 11.23 0.68
N LYS A 138 -6.20 11.63 1.34
CA LYS A 138 -5.48 12.86 1.03
C LYS A 138 -4.84 12.79 -0.34
N GLU A 139 -4.30 11.65 -0.72
CA GLU A 139 -3.74 11.49 -2.06
C GLU A 139 -4.81 11.58 -3.14
N ASN A 140 -5.85 10.75 -3.03
CA ASN A 140 -6.90 10.69 -4.04
C ASN A 140 -7.64 12.03 -4.21
N GLN A 141 -7.91 12.73 -3.12
CA GLN A 141 -8.77 13.93 -3.12
C GLN A 141 -7.99 15.24 -3.21
N VAL A 142 -6.70 15.25 -2.83
CA VAL A 142 -5.89 16.48 -2.80
C VAL A 142 -4.66 16.34 -3.67
N LEU A 143 -3.73 15.44 -3.33
CA LEU A 143 -2.41 15.43 -3.96
C LEU A 143 -2.50 15.04 -5.44
N PHE A 144 -3.26 14.01 -5.79
CA PHE A 144 -3.41 13.57 -7.16
C PHE A 144 -4.21 14.58 -8.00
N MET A 145 -5.15 15.31 -7.40
CA MET A 145 -5.83 16.41 -8.09
C MET A 145 -4.87 17.55 -8.43
N LEU A 146 -3.92 17.85 -7.53
CA LEU A 146 -2.84 18.81 -7.80
C LEU A 146 -1.92 18.29 -8.91
N ALA A 147 -1.52 17.01 -8.84
CA ALA A 147 -0.67 16.38 -9.86
C ALA A 147 -1.33 16.44 -11.25
N ASP A 148 -2.61 16.09 -11.34
CA ASP A 148 -3.38 16.09 -12.60
C ASP A 148 -3.58 17.50 -13.17
N ASN A 149 -3.48 18.54 -12.34
CA ASN A 149 -3.56 19.94 -12.78
C ASN A 149 -2.21 20.50 -13.25
N VAL A 150 -1.10 20.10 -12.62
CA VAL A 150 0.24 20.66 -12.93
C VAL A 150 1.04 19.84 -13.95
N LEU A 151 0.75 18.54 -14.07
CA LEU A 151 1.44 17.63 -14.99
C LEU A 151 0.62 17.44 -16.27
N ASP A 152 1.16 17.91 -17.39
CA ASP A 152 0.52 17.70 -18.70
C ASP A 152 0.55 16.23 -19.15
N ALA A 153 -0.17 15.93 -20.23
CA ALA A 153 -0.26 14.57 -20.78
C ALA A 153 1.11 13.97 -21.17
N THR A 154 2.08 14.79 -21.58
CA THR A 154 3.42 14.32 -21.93
C THR A 154 4.18 13.87 -20.69
N ILE A 155 4.08 14.63 -19.60
CA ILE A 155 4.73 14.27 -18.32
C ILE A 155 4.03 13.07 -17.67
N GLN A 156 2.71 13.03 -17.69
CA GLN A 156 1.93 11.87 -17.21
C GLN A 156 2.30 10.58 -17.97
N ALA A 157 2.47 10.65 -19.30
CA ALA A 157 2.94 9.51 -20.09
C ALA A 157 4.37 9.07 -19.73
N LYS A 158 5.26 10.02 -19.42
CA LYS A 158 6.62 9.70 -18.93
C LYS A 158 6.58 9.02 -17.56
N ALA A 159 5.74 9.50 -16.65
CA ALA A 159 5.56 8.87 -15.33
C ALA A 159 5.06 7.43 -15.46
N LEU A 160 4.06 7.18 -16.31
CA LEU A 160 3.57 5.82 -16.60
C LEU A 160 4.68 4.88 -17.09
N ALA A 161 5.47 5.31 -18.07
CA ALA A 161 6.59 4.49 -18.57
C ALA A 161 7.66 4.23 -17.48
N GLN A 162 7.89 5.20 -16.58
CA GLN A 162 8.80 5.02 -15.46
C GLN A 162 8.24 4.08 -14.40
N PHE A 163 6.93 4.11 -14.12
CA PHE A 163 6.28 3.17 -13.19
C PHE A 163 6.45 1.73 -13.64
N GLU A 164 6.22 1.42 -14.92
CA GLU A 164 6.38 0.06 -15.46
C GLU A 164 7.81 -0.45 -15.29
N LYS A 165 8.80 0.39 -15.60
CA LYS A 165 10.21 0.05 -15.43
C LYS A 165 10.56 -0.17 -13.96
N LEU A 166 10.12 0.75 -13.10
CA LEU A 166 10.43 0.74 -11.68
C LEU A 166 9.84 -0.48 -10.98
N GLU A 167 8.62 -0.87 -11.35
CA GLU A 167 7.98 -2.05 -10.79
C GLU A 167 8.80 -3.31 -11.07
N VAL A 168 9.23 -3.53 -12.32
CA VAL A 168 10.09 -4.67 -12.66
C VAL A 168 11.42 -4.62 -11.92
N GLU A 169 12.05 -3.45 -11.81
CA GLU A 169 13.34 -3.27 -11.13
C GLU A 169 13.26 -3.50 -9.61
N LYS A 170 12.18 -3.05 -8.96
CA LYS A 170 12.04 -3.08 -7.49
C LYS A 170 11.35 -4.35 -6.97
N MET A 171 10.40 -4.88 -7.73
CA MET A 171 9.57 -6.02 -7.33
C MET A 171 10.01 -7.33 -7.99
N GLY A 172 10.68 -7.26 -9.14
CA GLY A 172 10.95 -8.41 -9.99
C GLY A 172 9.74 -8.81 -10.84
N GLU A 173 10.02 -9.45 -11.97
CA GLU A 173 9.00 -9.88 -12.94
C GLU A 173 8.01 -10.88 -12.32
N GLY A 174 6.70 -10.66 -12.54
CA GLY A 174 5.62 -11.54 -12.09
C GLY A 174 5.19 -11.35 -10.63
N THR A 175 5.88 -10.50 -9.85
CA THR A 175 5.53 -10.28 -8.44
C THR A 175 4.20 -9.55 -8.28
N HIS A 176 3.90 -8.57 -9.14
CA HIS A 176 2.64 -7.83 -9.12
C HIS A 176 1.44 -8.78 -9.32
N GLU A 177 1.48 -9.61 -10.37
CA GLU A 177 0.42 -10.57 -10.67
C GLU A 177 0.25 -11.61 -9.56
N ARG A 178 1.36 -12.08 -8.97
CA ARG A 178 1.34 -13.01 -7.84
C ARG A 178 0.67 -12.39 -6.60
N LEU A 179 0.96 -11.11 -6.31
CA LEU A 179 0.35 -10.41 -5.18
C LEU A 179 -1.14 -10.17 -5.41
N HIS A 180 -1.54 -9.81 -6.64
CA HIS A 180 -2.96 -9.71 -7.01
C HIS A 180 -3.69 -11.05 -6.85
N ALA A 181 -3.11 -12.16 -7.32
CA ALA A 181 -3.71 -13.49 -7.12
C ALA A 181 -3.83 -13.86 -5.62
N ARG A 182 -2.92 -13.35 -4.78
CA ARG A 182 -2.99 -13.57 -3.32
C ARG A 182 -4.16 -12.81 -2.67
N ILE A 183 -4.63 -11.71 -3.24
CA ILE A 183 -5.82 -10.98 -2.76
C ILE A 183 -7.05 -11.91 -2.78
N ASP A 184 -7.22 -12.69 -3.84
CA ASP A 184 -8.36 -13.61 -3.98
C ASP A 184 -8.31 -14.75 -2.93
N ILE A 185 -7.11 -15.24 -2.62
CA ILE A 185 -6.90 -16.25 -1.57
C ILE A 185 -7.26 -15.65 -0.20
N MET A 186 -6.78 -14.44 0.09
CA MET A 186 -7.10 -13.73 1.34
C MET A 186 -8.58 -13.44 1.47
N GLU A 187 -9.25 -13.09 0.37
CA GLU A 187 -10.69 -12.86 0.34
C GLU A 187 -11.46 -14.12 0.73
N GLN A 188 -11.08 -15.27 0.18
CA GLN A 188 -11.69 -16.56 0.54
C GLN A 188 -11.46 -16.90 2.01
N GLN A 189 -10.24 -16.70 2.53
CA GLN A 189 -9.93 -16.93 3.94
C GLN A 189 -10.79 -16.03 4.86
N ALA A 190 -10.84 -14.73 4.56
CA ALA A 190 -11.57 -13.73 5.35
C ALA A 190 -13.10 -13.80 5.19
N SER A 191 -13.61 -14.45 4.14
CA SER A 191 -15.05 -14.67 3.94
C SER A 191 -15.61 -15.77 4.86
N ASN A 192 -14.74 -16.60 5.44
CA ASN A 192 -15.13 -17.67 6.37
C ASN A 192 -15.22 -17.19 7.83
N TRP A 193 -15.15 -15.88 8.08
CA TRP A 193 -14.98 -15.29 9.41
C TRP A 193 -16.17 -14.46 9.90
#